data_AF-A0AAV9DYH4-F1
#
_entry.id   AF-A0AAV9DYH4-F1
#
_cell.length_a   1.000
_cell.length_b   1.000
_cell.length_c   1.000
_cell.angle_alpha   90.00
_cell.angle_beta   90.00
_cell.angle_gamma   90.00
#
_symmetry.space_group_name_H-M   'P 1'
#
loop_
_entity.id
_entity.type
_entity.pdbx_description
1 polymer ?
#
loop_
_entity_poly.entity_id
_entity_poly.type
_entity_poly.pdbx_seq_one_letter_code
_entity_poly.pdbx_strand_id
1 'polypeptide(L)'
;MEGKANLRFLIASMLILSMSIVPCHAQLSPTFYDSTCPNALSTIRAAVWKAVWEERRMAASLIRLHFHDCFVQVGGPTWTVKLGRRDSTSAAGKDEVESNLPKFTDGLDNLTTLFANKGLNSRDMVALSGSHTIGQAKCATYRGRIYNVTDIDIDTSFASTRRRGCPSVGSDGNLAPLDLVA
;
A
#
# COMPACT_ATOMS: atom_id res chain seq x y z
N MET A 1 47.63 43.95 -19.35
CA MET A 1 46.50 44.04 -18.39
C MET A 1 45.36 43.06 -18.71
N GLU A 2 45.55 42.13 -19.66
CA GLU A 2 44.48 41.25 -20.18
C GLU A 2 44.21 40.01 -19.33
N GLY A 3 45.19 39.51 -18.56
CA GLY A 3 45.01 38.28 -17.75
C GLY A 3 44.05 38.41 -16.56
N LYS A 4 43.85 39.62 -16.02
CA LYS A 4 42.95 39.86 -14.87
C LYS A 4 41.47 39.84 -15.27
N ALA A 5 41.16 40.21 -16.52
CA ALA A 5 39.80 40.17 -17.04
C ALA A 5 39.35 38.72 -17.27
N ASN A 6 40.21 37.89 -17.85
CA ASN A 6 39.91 36.48 -18.14
C ASN A 6 39.73 35.65 -16.86
N LEU A 7 40.51 35.92 -15.80
CA LEU A 7 40.34 35.26 -14.50
C LEU A 7 39.02 35.65 -13.81
N ARG A 8 38.60 36.92 -13.92
CA ARG A 8 37.30 37.37 -13.39
C ARG A 8 36.13 36.76 -14.15
N PHE A 9 36.25 36.61 -15.48
CA PHE A 9 35.25 35.92 -16.30
C PHE A 9 35.16 34.43 -15.98
N LEU A 10 36.28 33.74 -15.76
CA LEU A 10 36.31 32.32 -15.37
C LEU A 10 35.72 32.08 -13.98
N ILE A 11 36.03 32.95 -13.00
CA ILE A 11 35.46 32.87 -11.64
C ILE A 11 33.95 33.14 -11.66
N ALA A 12 33.49 34.14 -12.43
CA ALA A 12 32.07 34.43 -12.59
C ALA A 12 31.31 33.28 -13.27
N SER A 13 31.92 32.64 -14.28
CA SER A 13 31.34 31.47 -14.96
C SER A 13 31.23 30.25 -14.04
N MET A 14 32.25 29.97 -13.21
CA MET A 14 32.18 28.88 -12.22
C MET A 14 31.15 29.14 -11.10
N LEU A 15 30.97 30.40 -10.66
CA LEU A 15 29.95 30.78 -9.66
C LEU A 15 28.52 30.71 -10.20
N ILE A 16 28.32 30.94 -11.50
CA ILE A 16 27.00 30.81 -12.15
C ILE A 16 26.65 29.33 -12.38
N LEU A 17 27.64 28.47 -12.65
CA LEU A 17 27.44 27.04 -12.86
C LEU A 17 27.11 26.26 -11.58
N SER A 18 27.44 26.78 -10.38
CA SER A 18 27.14 26.12 -9.10
C SER A 18 25.71 26.37 -8.59
N MET A 19 24.95 27.32 -9.16
CA MET A 19 23.54 27.60 -8.78
C MET A 19 22.49 26.75 -9.53
N SER A 20 22.90 25.90 -10.48
CA SER A 20 21.97 25.18 -11.37
C SER A 20 21.63 23.75 -10.93
N ILE A 21 22.02 23.34 -9.72
CA ILE A 21 21.64 22.05 -9.13
C ILE A 21 20.84 22.31 -7.87
N VAL A 22 19.66 22.94 -8.01
CA VAL A 22 18.65 22.88 -6.95
C VAL A 22 17.93 21.55 -7.12
N PRO A 23 18.14 20.55 -6.23
CA PRO A 23 17.27 19.39 -6.21
C PRO A 23 15.84 19.87 -5.95
N CYS A 24 14.95 19.69 -6.93
CA CYS A 24 13.53 19.92 -6.73
C CYS A 24 13.01 18.81 -5.78
N HIS A 25 13.02 19.09 -4.48
CA HIS A 25 12.31 18.27 -3.51
C HIS A 25 10.81 18.57 -3.64
N ALA A 26 10.11 17.77 -4.46
CA ALA A 26 8.66 17.69 -4.41
C ALA A 26 8.25 16.93 -3.13
N GLN A 27 8.45 17.54 -1.97
CA GLN A 27 8.15 16.92 -0.69
C GLN A 27 6.65 17.03 -0.38
N LEU A 28 6.02 15.88 -0.14
CA LEU A 28 4.62 15.82 0.28
C LEU A 28 4.42 16.57 1.61
N SER A 29 3.32 17.30 1.74
CA SER A 29 2.99 18.08 2.93
C SER A 29 1.60 17.73 3.47
N PRO A 30 1.42 17.63 4.80
CA PRO A 30 0.07 17.51 5.39
C PRO A 30 -0.87 18.67 5.04
N THR A 31 -0.32 19.85 4.82
CA THR A 31 -1.07 21.11 4.63
C THR A 31 -1.23 21.48 3.15
N PHE A 32 -0.95 20.55 2.23
CA PHE A 32 -0.90 20.82 0.79
C PHE A 32 -2.19 21.46 0.23
N TYR A 33 -3.36 21.08 0.78
CA TYR A 33 -4.66 21.59 0.33
C TYR A 33 -5.25 22.69 1.22
N ASP A 34 -4.56 23.15 2.26
CA ASP A 34 -5.15 24.06 3.25
C ASP A 34 -5.64 25.38 2.64
N SER A 35 -4.93 25.91 1.64
CA SER A 35 -5.28 27.18 0.96
C SER A 35 -6.15 27.01 -0.28
N THR A 36 -6.25 25.81 -0.83
CA THR A 36 -6.93 25.55 -2.11
C THR A 36 -8.23 24.76 -1.95
N CYS A 37 -8.23 23.77 -1.06
CA CYS A 37 -9.39 22.93 -0.74
C CYS A 37 -9.35 22.51 0.74
N PRO A 38 -9.56 23.45 1.69
CA PRO A 38 -9.41 23.19 3.13
C PRO A 38 -10.31 22.07 3.65
N ASN A 39 -11.45 21.84 2.99
CA ASN A 39 -12.40 20.82 3.40
C ASN A 39 -12.12 19.43 2.79
N ALA A 40 -11.09 19.26 1.96
CA ALA A 40 -10.83 18.01 1.24
C ALA A 40 -10.86 16.76 2.14
N LEU A 41 -10.08 16.77 3.22
CA LEU A 41 -10.02 15.63 4.15
C LEU A 41 -11.35 15.37 4.87
N SER A 42 -12.08 16.42 5.24
CA SER A 42 -13.38 16.29 5.89
C SER A 42 -14.44 15.70 4.94
N THR A 43 -14.43 16.13 3.68
CA THR A 43 -15.32 15.62 2.62
C THR A 43 -15.03 14.14 2.32
N ILE A 44 -13.75 13.78 2.13
CA ILE A 44 -13.33 12.39 1.92
C ILE A 44 -13.76 11.52 3.09
N ARG A 45 -13.52 11.97 4.32
CA ARG A 45 -13.93 11.26 5.53
C ARG A 45 -15.43 11.01 5.52
N ALA A 46 -16.26 12.02 5.29
CA ALA A 46 -17.72 11.87 5.27
C ALA A 46 -18.20 10.85 4.21
N ALA A 47 -17.65 10.92 2.99
CA ALA A 47 -17.98 9.99 1.92
C ALA A 47 -17.60 8.54 2.26
N VAL A 48 -16.41 8.34 2.82
CA VAL A 48 -15.93 7.03 3.27
C VAL A 48 -16.79 6.48 4.40
N TRP A 49 -17.12 7.29 5.40
CA TRP A 49 -17.99 6.87 6.51
C TRP A 49 -19.35 6.41 6.02
N LYS A 50 -19.94 7.14 5.07
CA LYS A 50 -21.19 6.72 4.45
C LYS A 50 -21.06 5.36 3.77
N ALA A 51 -20.02 5.16 2.96
CA ALA A 51 -19.81 3.90 2.24
C ALA A 51 -19.55 2.71 3.18
N VAL A 52 -18.79 2.92 4.27
CA VAL A 52 -18.54 1.90 5.31
C VAL A 52 -19.80 1.57 6.10
N TRP A 53 -20.66 2.57 6.34
CA TRP A 53 -21.94 2.36 7.00
C TRP A 53 -22.89 1.49 6.16
N GLU A 54 -22.89 1.69 4.84
CA GLU A 54 -23.67 0.88 3.90
C GLU A 54 -23.09 -0.53 3.74
N GLU A 55 -21.76 -0.66 3.61
CA GLU A 55 -21.06 -1.94 3.52
C GLU A 55 -19.78 -1.93 4.37
N ARG A 56 -19.79 -2.60 5.53
CA ARG A 56 -18.60 -2.63 6.43
C ARG A 56 -17.32 -3.10 5.74
N ARG A 57 -17.41 -4.01 4.78
CA ARG A 57 -16.27 -4.52 4.00
C ARG A 57 -15.59 -3.43 3.16
N MET A 58 -16.29 -2.34 2.84
CA MET A 58 -15.78 -1.26 1.99
C MET A 58 -14.48 -0.65 2.53
N ALA A 59 -14.29 -0.58 3.84
CA ALA A 59 -13.03 -0.11 4.40
C ALA A 59 -11.84 -1.01 4.08
N ALA A 60 -12.02 -2.33 4.16
CA ALA A 60 -11.00 -3.29 3.77
C ALA A 60 -10.72 -3.18 2.26
N SER A 61 -11.77 -2.98 1.44
CA SER A 61 -11.62 -2.74 0.00
C SER A 61 -10.83 -1.46 -0.29
N LEU A 62 -11.11 -0.37 0.43
CA LEU A 62 -10.42 0.89 0.28
C LEU A 62 -8.97 0.81 0.78
N ILE A 63 -8.69 0.17 1.92
CA ILE A 63 -7.32 -0.08 2.41
C ILE A 63 -6.55 -1.01 1.49
N ARG A 64 -7.20 -2.02 0.92
CA ARG A 64 -6.56 -2.86 -0.08
C ARG A 64 -6.25 -2.05 -1.34
N LEU A 65 -7.20 -1.25 -1.79
CA LEU A 65 -6.95 -0.22 -2.79
C LEU A 65 -5.93 0.80 -2.27
N HIS A 66 -5.66 0.94 -0.96
CA HIS A 66 -4.57 1.78 -0.45
C HIS A 66 -3.24 1.17 -0.82
N PHE A 67 -3.10 -0.08 -0.41
CA PHE A 67 -1.91 -0.85 -0.64
C PHE A 67 -1.63 -1.00 -2.14
N HIS A 68 -2.68 -1.00 -2.97
CA HIS A 68 -2.55 -0.87 -4.41
C HIS A 68 -2.29 0.59 -4.88
N ASP A 69 -3.00 1.61 -4.35
CA ASP A 69 -3.11 2.99 -4.87
C ASP A 69 -3.14 4.14 -3.82
N CYS A 70 -3.68 3.92 -2.61
CA CYS A 70 -3.61 4.68 -1.34
C CYS A 70 -4.97 5.25 -0.68
N PHE A 71 -5.79 4.61 0.25
CA PHE A 71 -6.33 5.09 1.62
C PHE A 71 -7.34 4.22 2.50
N VAL A 72 -7.64 4.63 3.79
CA VAL A 72 -8.90 4.51 4.67
C VAL A 72 -8.95 3.75 6.04
N GLN A 73 -9.89 4.10 6.96
CA GLN A 73 -10.00 3.77 8.41
C GLN A 73 -11.34 3.07 8.84
N VAL A 74 -11.28 2.13 9.82
CA VAL A 74 -12.40 1.42 10.51
C VAL A 74 -12.20 1.26 12.03
N GLY A 75 -11.97 2.36 12.75
CA GLY A 75 -11.74 2.32 14.21
C GLY A 75 -10.29 2.01 14.61
N GLY A 76 -9.39 1.85 13.64
CA GLY A 76 -7.94 1.85 13.85
C GLY A 76 -7.37 3.25 14.18
N PRO A 77 -6.04 3.35 14.38
CA PRO A 77 -5.40 4.61 14.75
C PRO A 77 -5.62 5.70 13.71
N THR A 78 -5.49 6.95 14.13
CA THR A 78 -5.51 8.12 13.24
C THR A 78 -4.10 8.65 13.07
N TRP A 79 -3.71 9.00 11.85
CA TRP A 79 -2.41 9.61 11.56
C TRP A 79 -2.53 10.73 10.54
N THR A 80 -1.59 11.68 10.60
CA THR A 80 -1.50 12.78 9.64
C THR A 80 -0.87 12.27 8.35
N VAL A 81 -1.62 12.33 7.25
CA VAL A 81 -1.13 11.88 5.95
C VAL A 81 -0.50 13.04 5.18
N LYS A 82 0.66 12.78 4.56
CA LYS A 82 1.28 13.74 3.64
C LYS A 82 0.56 13.72 2.28
N LEU A 83 0.26 14.89 1.74
CA LEU A 83 -0.54 15.12 0.54
C LEU A 83 0.30 15.76 -0.57
N GLY A 84 -0.26 15.85 -1.79
CA GLY A 84 0.42 16.40 -2.97
C GLY A 84 0.92 15.37 -4.00
N ARG A 85 0.53 14.09 -3.84
CA ARG A 85 0.72 13.08 -4.90
C ARG A 85 -0.09 13.48 -6.14
N ARG A 86 0.48 13.22 -7.31
CA ARG A 86 -0.16 13.46 -8.61
C ARG A 86 -0.53 12.12 -9.24
N ASP A 87 -1.59 12.11 -10.02
CA ASP A 87 -2.05 10.90 -10.70
C ASP A 87 -1.15 10.58 -11.91
N SER A 88 -0.85 9.30 -12.11
CA SER A 88 -0.15 8.82 -13.30
C SER A 88 -1.03 8.99 -14.55
N THR A 89 -0.42 9.24 -15.71
CA THR A 89 -1.15 9.32 -16.99
C THR A 89 -1.33 7.96 -17.67
N SER A 90 -0.80 6.89 -17.09
CA SER A 90 -0.96 5.52 -17.59
C SER A 90 -1.09 4.52 -16.44
N ALA A 91 -1.79 3.42 -16.70
CA ALA A 91 -1.84 2.27 -15.81
C ALA A 91 -0.53 1.46 -15.90
N ALA A 92 -0.20 0.73 -14.84
CA ALA A 92 0.93 -0.20 -14.82
C ALA A 92 0.67 -1.40 -15.74
N GLY A 93 1.74 -1.92 -16.35
CA GLY A 93 1.66 -3.13 -17.17
C GLY A 93 1.38 -4.38 -16.32
N LYS A 94 0.75 -5.41 -16.90
CA LYS A 94 0.45 -6.66 -16.18
C LYS A 94 1.70 -7.28 -15.54
N ASP A 95 2.79 -7.36 -16.28
CA ASP A 95 4.03 -7.98 -15.80
C ASP A 95 4.67 -7.16 -14.66
N GLU A 96 4.55 -5.83 -14.71
CA GLU A 96 4.97 -4.94 -13.64
C GLU A 96 4.13 -5.19 -12.38
N VAL A 97 2.81 -5.31 -12.53
CA VAL A 97 1.90 -5.61 -11.41
C VAL A 97 2.23 -6.97 -10.79
N GLU A 98 2.36 -8.02 -11.60
CA GLU A 98 2.59 -9.39 -11.10
C GLU A 98 3.98 -9.59 -10.47
N SER A 99 4.99 -8.81 -10.89
CA SER A 99 6.33 -8.84 -10.30
C SER A 99 6.46 -8.02 -9.02
N ASN A 100 5.55 -7.07 -8.78
CA ASN A 100 5.63 -6.16 -7.63
C ASN A 100 4.60 -6.43 -6.54
N LEU A 101 3.61 -7.31 -6.78
CA LEU A 101 2.61 -7.67 -5.78
C LEU A 101 2.93 -9.02 -5.11
N PRO A 102 2.87 -9.07 -3.77
CA PRO A 102 3.01 -10.33 -3.05
C PRO A 102 1.83 -11.26 -3.37
N LYS A 103 2.13 -12.54 -3.60
CA LYS A 103 1.13 -13.59 -3.79
C LYS A 103 0.78 -14.21 -2.44
N PHE A 104 -0.44 -14.73 -2.32
CA PHE A 104 -0.87 -15.47 -1.12
C PHE A 104 -0.10 -16.79 -0.88
N THR A 105 0.71 -17.21 -1.85
CA THR A 105 1.58 -18.39 -1.80
C THR A 105 3.04 -18.06 -1.51
N ASP A 106 3.41 -16.77 -1.45
CA ASP A 106 4.81 -16.38 -1.30
C ASP A 106 5.31 -16.68 0.13
N GLY A 107 6.54 -17.18 0.21
CA GLY A 107 7.25 -17.37 1.48
C GLY A 107 7.84 -16.07 2.03
N LEU A 108 8.27 -16.11 3.29
CA LEU A 108 8.77 -14.94 4.03
C LEU A 108 9.93 -14.21 3.34
N ASP A 109 10.86 -14.95 2.73
CA ASP A 109 12.01 -14.36 2.04
C ASP A 109 11.58 -13.50 0.85
N ASN A 110 10.66 -14.02 0.01
CA ASN A 110 10.14 -13.26 -1.13
C ASN A 110 9.35 -12.03 -0.68
N LEU A 111 8.52 -12.18 0.37
CA LEU A 111 7.78 -11.04 0.94
C LEU A 111 8.75 -9.97 1.45
N THR A 112 9.80 -10.36 2.16
CA THR A 112 10.79 -9.42 2.69
C THR A 112 11.53 -8.71 1.55
N THR A 113 11.91 -9.43 0.48
CA THR A 113 12.52 -8.84 -0.71
C THR A 113 11.59 -7.85 -1.41
N LEU A 114 10.32 -8.21 -1.62
CA LEU A 114 9.34 -7.32 -2.26
C LEU A 114 9.15 -6.02 -1.49
N PHE A 115 9.05 -6.09 -0.15
CA PHE A 115 8.93 -4.90 0.69
C PHE A 115 10.23 -4.08 0.70
N ALA A 116 11.39 -4.73 0.78
CA ALA A 116 12.69 -4.05 0.73
C ALA A 116 12.89 -3.29 -0.59
N ASN A 117 12.43 -3.84 -1.72
CA ASN A 117 12.45 -3.17 -3.02
C ASN A 117 11.58 -1.89 -3.06
N LYS A 118 10.67 -1.71 -2.10
CA LYS A 118 9.87 -0.48 -1.90
C LYS A 118 10.38 0.41 -0.77
N GLY A 119 11.58 0.11 -0.25
CA GLY A 119 12.18 0.83 0.88
C GLY A 119 11.52 0.54 2.23
N LEU A 120 10.77 -0.56 2.34
CA LEU A 120 10.10 -0.99 3.56
C LEU A 120 10.86 -2.15 4.20
N ASN A 121 11.00 -2.14 5.52
CA ASN A 121 11.68 -3.21 6.25
C ASN A 121 10.69 -4.28 6.76
N SER A 122 11.20 -5.31 7.43
CA SER A 122 10.39 -6.40 7.99
C SER A 122 9.38 -5.93 9.05
N ARG A 123 9.69 -4.87 9.80
CA ARG A 123 8.75 -4.27 10.75
C ARG A 123 7.57 -3.63 10.03
N ASP A 124 7.84 -2.93 8.93
CA ASP A 124 6.79 -2.33 8.09
C ASP A 124 5.91 -3.42 7.46
N MET A 125 6.51 -4.50 6.97
CA MET A 125 5.79 -5.65 6.41
C MET A 125 4.85 -6.29 7.44
N VAL A 126 5.33 -6.54 8.66
CA VAL A 126 4.49 -7.11 9.74
C VAL A 126 3.38 -6.14 10.13
N ALA A 127 3.69 -4.86 10.29
CA ALA A 127 2.69 -3.84 10.63
C ALA A 127 1.60 -3.72 9.55
N LEU A 128 1.98 -3.70 8.27
CA LEU A 128 1.06 -3.60 7.13
C LEU A 128 0.24 -4.88 6.94
N SER A 129 0.81 -6.05 7.25
CA SER A 129 0.08 -7.32 7.26
C SER A 129 -1.05 -7.33 8.29
N GLY A 130 -0.97 -6.50 9.33
CA GLY A 130 -2.05 -6.28 10.30
C GLY A 130 -3.35 -5.74 9.68
N SER A 131 -3.30 -5.17 8.46
CA SER A 131 -4.52 -4.77 7.73
C SER A 131 -5.44 -5.95 7.41
N HIS A 132 -4.94 -7.19 7.44
CA HIS A 132 -5.76 -8.40 7.33
C HIS A 132 -6.63 -8.68 8.56
N THR A 133 -6.59 -7.85 9.61
CA THR A 133 -7.58 -7.90 10.70
C THR A 133 -9.00 -7.59 10.22
N ILE A 134 -9.16 -6.98 9.04
CA ILE A 134 -10.45 -6.74 8.39
C ILE A 134 -10.50 -7.32 6.99
N GLY A 135 -11.71 -7.49 6.46
CA GLY A 135 -11.94 -7.94 5.08
C GLY A 135 -12.11 -9.45 4.95
N GLN A 136 -12.09 -9.94 3.72
CA GLN A 136 -12.40 -11.32 3.39
C GLN A 136 -11.46 -11.87 2.32
N ALA A 137 -11.18 -13.18 2.39
CA ALA A 137 -10.46 -13.93 1.38
C ALA A 137 -11.39 -14.88 0.63
N LYS A 138 -11.10 -15.08 -0.66
CA LYS A 138 -11.77 -16.07 -1.50
C LYS A 138 -11.23 -17.46 -1.19
N CYS A 139 -12.09 -18.48 -1.22
CA CYS A 139 -11.73 -19.88 -1.01
C CYS A 139 -10.53 -20.33 -1.88
N ALA A 140 -10.44 -19.85 -3.13
CA ALA A 140 -9.30 -20.09 -4.00
C ALA A 140 -7.93 -19.74 -3.41
N THR A 141 -7.84 -18.72 -2.55
CA THR A 141 -6.55 -18.22 -2.04
C THR A 141 -6.05 -18.96 -0.80
N TYR A 142 -6.84 -19.87 -0.22
CA TYR A 142 -6.43 -20.62 0.98
C TYR A 142 -6.77 -22.11 0.93
N ARG A 143 -7.53 -22.59 -0.07
CA ARG A 143 -7.94 -23.99 -0.18
C ARG A 143 -6.78 -24.97 -0.08
N GLY A 144 -5.68 -24.68 -0.79
CA GLY A 144 -4.50 -25.55 -0.80
C GLY A 144 -3.96 -25.81 0.61
N ARG A 145 -4.01 -24.82 1.49
CA ARG A 145 -3.55 -24.94 2.89
C ARG A 145 -4.52 -25.74 3.75
N ILE A 146 -5.81 -25.43 3.70
CA ILE A 146 -6.79 -26.07 4.60
C ILE A 146 -7.02 -27.55 4.29
N TYR A 147 -6.62 -28.07 3.13
CA TYR A 147 -6.71 -29.50 2.81
C TYR A 147 -5.34 -30.21 2.78
N ASN A 148 -4.23 -29.48 2.93
CA ASN A 148 -2.92 -30.09 2.96
C ASN A 148 -2.62 -30.68 4.35
N VAL A 149 -2.57 -32.01 4.43
CA VAL A 149 -2.31 -32.74 5.69
C VAL A 149 -0.85 -32.65 6.16
N THR A 150 0.06 -32.13 5.33
CA THR A 150 1.47 -31.90 5.69
C THR A 150 1.76 -30.47 6.14
N ASP A 151 0.80 -29.55 5.98
CA ASP A 151 0.91 -28.18 6.50
C ASP A 151 0.72 -28.22 8.02
N ILE A 152 1.82 -28.13 8.77
CA ILE A 152 1.82 -28.08 10.24
C ILE A 152 1.56 -26.67 10.78
N ASP A 153 1.63 -25.66 9.91
CA ASP A 153 1.52 -24.25 10.28
C ASP A 153 0.07 -23.74 10.25
N ILE A 154 -0.91 -24.64 10.16
CA ILE A 154 -2.33 -24.34 10.24
C ILE A 154 -3.01 -25.14 11.34
N ASP A 155 -3.70 -24.43 12.23
CA ASP A 155 -4.50 -25.08 13.27
C ASP A 155 -5.63 -25.91 12.64
N THR A 156 -5.73 -27.17 13.08
CA THR A 156 -6.68 -28.13 12.50
C THR A 156 -8.14 -27.74 12.71
N SER A 157 -8.46 -27.08 13.84
CA SER A 157 -9.81 -26.59 14.15
C SER A 157 -10.17 -25.37 13.30
N PHE A 158 -9.20 -24.48 13.05
CA PHE A 158 -9.34 -23.36 12.14
C PHE A 158 -9.54 -23.85 10.70
N ALA A 159 -8.72 -24.81 10.24
CA ALA A 159 -8.89 -25.42 8.93
C ALA A 159 -10.29 -26.04 8.77
N SER A 160 -10.75 -26.80 9.75
CA SER A 160 -12.12 -27.37 9.79
C SER A 160 -13.19 -26.28 9.69
N THR A 161 -13.04 -25.18 10.42
CA THR A 161 -13.94 -24.02 10.36
C THR A 161 -14.01 -23.42 8.96
N ARG A 162 -12.88 -23.30 8.26
CA ARG A 162 -12.82 -22.78 6.88
C ARG A 162 -13.41 -23.73 5.85
N ARG A 163 -13.24 -25.05 6.02
CA ARG A 163 -13.80 -26.07 5.09
C ARG A 163 -15.32 -25.99 4.98
N ARG A 164 -16.04 -25.53 6.02
CA ARG A 164 -17.51 -25.36 5.99
C ARG A 164 -17.99 -24.46 4.85
N GLY A 165 -17.21 -23.43 4.48
CA GLY A 165 -17.51 -22.51 3.38
C GLY A 165 -16.64 -22.73 2.15
N CYS A 166 -15.71 -23.68 2.17
CA CYS A 166 -14.69 -23.88 1.16
C CYS A 166 -14.51 -25.39 0.88
N PRO A 167 -15.33 -25.98 -0.01
CA PRO A 167 -15.24 -27.39 -0.36
C PRO A 167 -13.89 -27.72 -1.04
N SER A 168 -13.52 -29.00 -1.06
CA SER A 168 -12.26 -29.47 -1.64
C SER A 168 -12.14 -29.21 -3.15
N VAL A 169 -13.27 -29.02 -3.83
CA VAL A 169 -13.36 -28.67 -5.25
C VAL A 169 -14.50 -27.67 -5.46
N GLY A 170 -14.30 -26.68 -6.33
CA GLY A 170 -15.31 -25.67 -6.68
C GLY A 170 -15.57 -24.63 -5.60
N SER A 171 -16.53 -23.73 -5.85
CA SER A 171 -16.87 -22.61 -4.94
C SER A 171 -15.70 -21.67 -4.62
N ASP A 172 -14.82 -21.44 -5.60
CA ASP A 172 -13.62 -20.59 -5.48
C ASP A 172 -13.91 -19.17 -5.00
N GLY A 173 -15.09 -18.65 -5.36
CA GLY A 173 -15.54 -17.30 -5.00
C GLY A 173 -16.05 -17.16 -3.57
N ASN A 174 -16.26 -18.25 -2.83
CA ASN A 174 -16.80 -18.18 -1.47
C ASN A 174 -15.88 -17.36 -0.58
N LEU A 175 -16.46 -16.39 0.11
CA LEU A 175 -15.73 -15.46 0.96
C LEU A 175 -15.74 -15.96 2.40
N ALA A 176 -14.60 -15.79 3.06
CA ALA A 176 -14.49 -16.00 4.49
C ALA A 176 -13.67 -14.85 5.09
N PRO A 177 -13.97 -14.37 6.30
CA PRO A 177 -13.28 -13.22 6.89
C PRO A 177 -11.80 -13.52 7.10
N LEU A 178 -10.91 -12.56 6.87
CA LEU A 178 -9.46 -12.77 7.07
C LEU A 178 -9.13 -13.01 8.56
N ASP A 179 -9.82 -12.29 9.43
CA ASP A 179 -9.76 -12.44 10.89
C ASP A 179 -11.08 -13.05 11.40
N LEU A 180 -11.00 -14.07 12.25
CA LEU A 180 -12.19 -14.73 12.81
C LEU A 180 -12.72 -14.01 14.04
N VAL A 181 -11.91 -13.18 14.69
CA VAL A 181 -12.19 -12.56 16.00
C VAL A 181 -12.30 -11.04 15.97
N ALA A 182 -12.22 -10.42 14.79
CA ALA A 182 -12.33 -8.97 14.61
C ALA A 182 -13.75 -8.42 14.75
#